data_AF-A0A7V0YZ47-F1
#
_entry.id   AF-A0A7V0YZ47-F1
#
_cell.length_a   1.000
_cell.length_b   1.000
_cell.length_c   1.000
_cell.angle_alpha   90.00
_cell.angle_beta   90.00
_cell.angle_gamma   90.00
#
_symmetry.space_group_name_H-M   'P 1'
#
loop_
_entity.id
_entity.type
_entity.pdbx_description
1 polymer ?
#
loop_
_entity_poly.entity_id
_entity_poly.type
_entity_poly.pdbx_seq_one_letter_code
_entity_poly.pdbx_strand_id
1 'polypeptide(L)'
;MIRFESMESKTKPFEFVIPISYGSTEVFETGRWSFQKPESVLGWAPCEEACPAGNPIPESLHLIEEGQFREALETILLENPFPGTCGRVCYHPCEEECHRKKFDEPVSINDLERFTFDVTLDYDPEFSSFPCRDARRIAIIGAGPCGLSCAYFLFLLGHRVTLFEAEEEPGGILRWGIPEYRLPKDVLRKEVKRILSLGVEMKTGMEVGKSFPFEDLKGFDALFVSPGARGSRSLGVKGDESKRVWKGIEFLRKMNSGRKIKAGGEVIVIGGGNTAIDVARSARRLGCSVLVPTVEPKERCPPFPKRS
;
A
#
# COMPACT_ATOMS: atom_id res chain seq x y z
N MET A 1 -23.82 -43.57 -3.57
CA MET A 1 -22.44 -44.04 -3.35
C MET A 1 -21.68 -43.75 -4.64
N ILE A 2 -21.16 -42.52 -4.75
CA ILE A 2 -20.55 -42.00 -5.99
C ILE A 2 -19.06 -42.31 -5.90
N ARG A 3 -18.60 -43.21 -6.79
CA ARG A 3 -17.19 -43.52 -6.99
C ARG A 3 -16.59 -42.39 -7.83
N PHE A 4 -15.56 -41.74 -7.29
CA PHE A 4 -14.69 -40.87 -8.08
C PHE A 4 -13.63 -41.74 -8.75
N GLU A 5 -13.65 -41.76 -10.09
CA GLU A 5 -12.57 -42.29 -10.91
C GLU A 5 -11.32 -41.43 -10.71
N SER A 6 -10.18 -42.09 -10.49
CA SER A 6 -8.89 -41.41 -10.45
C SER A 6 -8.57 -40.85 -11.83
N MET A 7 -8.46 -39.53 -11.93
CA MET A 7 -7.87 -38.90 -13.10
C MET A 7 -6.41 -39.37 -13.22
N GLU A 8 -6.13 -40.18 -14.23
CA GLU A 8 -4.77 -40.52 -14.64
C GLU A 8 -3.98 -39.23 -14.92
N SER A 9 -2.93 -38.97 -14.15
CA SER A 9 -2.05 -37.85 -14.40
C SER A 9 -1.24 -38.13 -15.67
N LYS A 10 -1.53 -37.38 -16.73
CA LYS A 10 -0.69 -37.31 -17.95
C LYS A 10 0.57 -36.46 -17.70
N THR A 11 1.25 -36.68 -16.59
CA THR A 11 2.55 -36.06 -16.31
C THR A 11 3.62 -37.02 -16.80
N LYS A 12 4.30 -36.68 -17.90
CA LYS A 12 5.57 -37.32 -18.26
C LYS A 12 6.48 -37.30 -17.02
N PRO A 13 7.19 -38.39 -16.70
CA PRO A 13 8.14 -38.37 -15.59
C PRO A 13 9.12 -37.23 -15.84
N PHE A 14 9.24 -36.32 -14.88
CA PHE A 14 10.30 -35.33 -14.86
C PHE A 14 11.62 -36.10 -14.82
N GLU A 15 12.32 -36.11 -15.94
CA GLU A 15 13.68 -36.63 -16.00
C GLU A 15 14.51 -35.70 -15.12
N PHE A 16 14.97 -36.21 -13.97
CA PHE A 16 15.76 -35.45 -13.02
C PHE A 16 17.15 -35.23 -13.64
N VAL A 17 17.27 -34.20 -14.47
CA VAL A 17 18.52 -33.82 -15.11
C VAL A 17 19.37 -33.15 -14.04
N ILE A 18 20.25 -33.92 -13.40
CA ILE A 18 21.36 -33.37 -12.64
C ILE A 18 22.40 -32.94 -13.67
N PRO A 19 22.71 -31.65 -13.83
CA PRO A 19 23.80 -31.23 -14.67
C PRO A 19 25.11 -31.72 -14.03
N ILE A 20 25.64 -32.83 -14.53
CA ILE A 20 26.96 -33.34 -14.15
C ILE A 20 27.95 -32.75 -15.15
N SER A 21 28.78 -31.81 -14.70
CA SER A 21 29.92 -31.37 -15.49
C SER A 21 30.93 -32.51 -15.56
N TYR A 22 31.11 -33.10 -16.75
CA TYR A 22 32.17 -34.07 -17.02
C TYR A 22 33.53 -33.41 -17.32
N GLY A 23 33.57 -32.07 -17.42
CA GLY A 23 34.80 -31.30 -17.56
C GLY A 23 35.35 -30.91 -16.19
N SER A 24 36.68 -30.97 -16.02
CA SER A 24 37.34 -30.44 -14.84
C SER A 24 37.16 -28.91 -14.80
N THR A 25 37.02 -28.34 -13.60
CA THR A 25 37.00 -26.89 -13.42
C THR A 25 38.37 -26.24 -13.64
N GLU A 26 39.40 -27.02 -13.96
CA GLU A 26 40.76 -26.55 -14.26
C GLU A 26 40.79 -25.61 -15.47
N VAL A 27 39.89 -25.81 -16.45
CA VAL A 27 39.79 -24.95 -17.64
C VAL A 27 39.21 -23.56 -17.32
N PHE A 28 38.52 -23.42 -16.18
CA PHE A 28 37.88 -22.17 -15.78
C PHE A 28 38.81 -21.23 -14.99
N GLU A 29 40.06 -21.64 -14.70
CA GLU A 29 41.03 -20.87 -13.89
C GLU A 29 40.46 -20.30 -12.56
N THR A 30 39.33 -20.83 -12.08
CA THR A 30 38.70 -20.36 -10.84
C THR A 30 39.37 -21.04 -9.64
N GLY A 31 39.99 -20.24 -8.77
CA GLY A 31 40.78 -20.71 -7.62
C GLY A 31 42.02 -19.85 -7.39
N ARG A 32 43.14 -20.46 -6.99
CA ARG A 32 44.45 -19.79 -6.73
C ARG A 32 45.06 -19.04 -7.93
N TRP A 33 44.41 -19.07 -9.10
CA TRP A 33 44.86 -18.44 -10.34
C TRP A 33 44.25 -17.05 -10.56
N SER A 34 43.12 -16.74 -9.91
CA SER A 34 42.58 -15.38 -9.92
C SER A 34 43.39 -14.48 -8.98
N PHE A 35 44.08 -13.47 -9.52
CA PHE A 35 44.63 -12.36 -8.72
C PHE A 35 43.51 -11.43 -8.17
N GLN A 36 42.28 -11.64 -8.61
CA GLN A 36 41.11 -10.90 -8.14
C GLN A 36 40.46 -11.67 -7.00
N LYS A 37 40.46 -11.08 -5.82
CA LYS A 37 39.72 -11.57 -4.67
C LYS A 37 38.25 -11.13 -4.85
N PRO A 38 37.27 -12.05 -4.87
CA PRO A 38 35.88 -11.64 -4.85
C PRO A 38 35.63 -10.85 -3.56
N GLU A 39 35.16 -9.63 -3.72
CA GLU A 39 34.71 -8.81 -2.61
C GLU A 39 33.24 -9.07 -2.38
N SER A 40 32.90 -9.62 -1.22
CA SER A 40 31.51 -9.73 -0.78
C SER A 40 31.03 -8.35 -0.39
N VAL A 41 30.39 -7.65 -1.32
CA VAL A 41 29.70 -6.39 -1.05
C VAL A 41 28.32 -6.74 -0.49
N LEU A 42 27.96 -6.17 0.65
CA LEU A 42 26.59 -6.25 1.14
C LEU A 42 25.71 -5.43 0.18
N GLY A 43 24.83 -6.10 -0.56
CA GLY A 43 23.95 -5.47 -1.54
C GLY A 43 22.50 -5.84 -1.25
N TRP A 44 21.62 -4.85 -1.27
CA TRP A 44 20.18 -5.06 -1.25
C TRP A 44 19.73 -5.57 -2.61
N ALA A 45 18.64 -6.34 -2.64
CA ALA A 45 18.02 -6.66 -3.91
C ALA A 45 17.47 -5.37 -4.56
N PRO A 46 17.57 -5.18 -5.89
CA PRO A 46 17.09 -3.96 -6.54
C PRO A 46 15.63 -3.63 -6.27
N CYS A 47 14.78 -4.67 -6.15
CA CYS A 47 13.37 -4.49 -5.82
C CYS A 47 13.15 -3.96 -4.40
N GLU A 48 14.00 -4.37 -3.45
CA GLU A 48 13.99 -3.92 -2.06
C GLU A 48 14.53 -2.50 -1.94
N GLU A 49 15.63 -2.18 -2.62
CA GLU A 49 16.17 -0.81 -2.70
C GLU A 49 15.17 0.16 -3.34
N ALA A 50 14.44 -0.29 -4.37
CA ALA A 50 13.40 0.50 -5.02
C ALA A 50 12.11 0.64 -4.19
N CYS A 51 11.91 -0.20 -3.17
CA CYS A 51 10.74 -0.14 -2.32
C CYS A 51 10.86 1.02 -1.32
N PRO A 52 9.98 2.04 -1.36
CA PRO A 52 10.09 3.17 -0.43
C PRO A 52 9.86 2.79 1.04
N ALA A 53 9.19 1.65 1.28
CA ALA A 53 9.01 1.11 2.62
C ALA A 53 10.21 0.26 3.08
N GLY A 54 11.11 -0.15 2.17
CA GLY A 54 12.20 -1.05 2.48
C GLY A 54 11.75 -2.50 2.70
N ASN A 55 10.63 -2.93 2.11
CA ASN A 55 10.11 -4.28 2.30
C ASN A 55 11.16 -5.35 1.91
N PRO A 56 11.37 -6.40 2.73
CA PRO A 56 12.27 -7.51 2.43
C PRO A 56 11.67 -8.44 1.36
N ILE A 57 11.58 -7.94 0.14
CA ILE A 57 10.85 -8.58 -0.97
C ILE A 57 11.40 -9.99 -1.26
N PRO A 58 12.71 -10.22 -1.44
CA PRO A 58 13.22 -11.57 -1.72
C PRO A 58 12.85 -12.59 -0.64
N GLU A 59 12.92 -12.20 0.63
CA GLU A 59 12.56 -13.06 1.77
C GLU A 59 11.07 -13.37 1.76
N SER A 60 10.22 -12.35 1.59
CA SER A 60 8.76 -12.54 1.50
C SER A 60 8.38 -13.45 0.33
N LEU A 61 9.03 -13.33 -0.84
CA LEU A 61 8.79 -14.17 -2.00
C LEU A 61 9.20 -15.63 -1.76
N HIS A 62 10.33 -15.85 -1.07
CA HIS A 62 10.77 -17.19 -0.70
C HIS A 62 9.77 -17.86 0.26
N LEU A 63 9.29 -17.14 1.27
CA LEU A 63 8.28 -17.66 2.21
C LEU A 63 6.95 -17.98 1.50
N ILE A 64 6.55 -17.16 0.52
CA ILE A 64 5.36 -17.43 -0.31
C ILE A 64 5.56 -18.71 -1.15
N GLU A 65 6.75 -18.91 -1.72
CA GLU A 65 7.09 -20.13 -2.49
C GLU A 65 6.99 -21.40 -1.63
N GLU A 66 7.47 -21.33 -0.39
CA GLU A 66 7.39 -22.42 0.59
C GLU A 66 5.97 -22.61 1.18
N GLY A 67 5.00 -21.77 0.80
CA GLY A 67 3.63 -21.81 1.32
C GLY A 67 3.48 -21.28 2.76
N GLN A 68 4.50 -20.61 3.28
CA GLN A 68 4.57 -20.01 4.61
C GLN A 68 3.96 -18.59 4.60
N PHE A 69 2.67 -18.48 4.29
CA PHE A 69 2.03 -17.19 4.06
C PHE A 69 1.93 -16.30 5.31
N ARG A 70 1.83 -16.90 6.51
CA ARG A 70 1.74 -16.14 7.76
C ARG A 70 3.07 -15.48 8.09
N GLU A 71 4.14 -16.24 7.96
CA GLU A 71 5.52 -15.78 8.10
C GLU A 71 5.83 -14.73 7.03
N ALA A 72 5.42 -14.94 5.77
CA ALA A 72 5.56 -13.94 4.72
C ALA A 72 4.85 -12.62 5.08
N LEU A 73 3.63 -12.68 5.64
CA LEU A 73 2.92 -11.50 6.11
C LEU A 73 3.69 -10.81 7.25
N GLU A 74 4.15 -11.56 8.25
CA GLU A 74 4.92 -11.01 9.38
C GLU A 74 6.21 -10.33 8.91
N THR A 75 6.94 -10.95 7.99
CA THR A 75 8.15 -10.41 7.36
C THR A 75 7.86 -9.07 6.66
N ILE A 76 6.73 -8.94 5.94
CA ILE A 76 6.34 -7.66 5.33
C ILE A 76 5.97 -6.62 6.41
N LEU A 77 5.31 -7.05 7.49
CA LEU A 77 4.86 -6.17 8.59
C LEU A 77 6.00 -5.58 9.42
N LEU A 78 7.22 -6.09 9.27
CA LEU A 78 8.42 -5.47 9.86
C LEU A 78 8.64 -4.05 9.33
N GLU A 79 8.30 -3.81 8.05
CA GLU A 79 8.62 -2.56 7.35
C GLU A 79 7.37 -1.82 6.85
N ASN A 80 6.29 -2.55 6.54
CA ASN A 80 5.05 -1.97 6.03
C ASN A 80 3.84 -2.34 6.90
N PRO A 81 3.22 -1.39 7.64
CA PRO A 81 2.01 -1.66 8.42
C PRO A 81 0.74 -1.83 7.58
N PHE A 82 0.82 -1.60 6.26
CA PHE A 82 -0.30 -1.59 5.32
C PHE A 82 -0.10 -2.51 4.09
N PRO A 83 0.26 -3.81 4.25
CA PRO A 83 0.48 -4.71 3.11
C PRO A 83 -0.77 -4.93 2.25
N GLY A 84 -1.95 -5.02 2.86
CA GLY A 84 -3.22 -5.19 2.15
C GLY A 84 -3.61 -3.98 1.32
N THR A 85 -3.32 -2.77 1.82
CA THR A 85 -3.50 -1.53 1.07
C THR A 85 -2.43 -1.38 -0.02
N CYS A 86 -1.14 -1.54 0.31
CA CYS A 86 -0.02 -1.40 -0.64
C CYS A 86 -0.14 -2.41 -1.79
N GLY A 87 -0.51 -3.66 -1.52
CA GLY A 87 -0.82 -4.68 -2.53
C GLY A 87 -1.94 -4.30 -3.52
N ARG A 88 -2.70 -3.22 -3.26
CA ARG A 88 -3.81 -2.79 -4.13
C ARG A 88 -3.60 -1.43 -4.79
N VAL A 89 -2.92 -0.51 -4.10
CA VAL A 89 -2.85 0.90 -4.54
C VAL A 89 -1.44 1.40 -4.80
N CYS A 90 -0.41 0.62 -4.48
CA CYS A 90 0.98 0.97 -4.73
C CYS A 90 1.28 1.04 -6.24
N TYR A 91 2.20 1.93 -6.62
CA TYR A 91 2.73 2.03 -7.99
C TYR A 91 3.87 1.04 -8.26
N HIS A 92 4.15 0.11 -7.32
CA HIS A 92 5.04 -1.03 -7.51
C HIS A 92 6.41 -0.69 -8.15
N PRO A 93 7.14 0.34 -7.67
CA PRO A 93 8.47 0.67 -8.19
C PRO A 93 9.47 -0.50 -8.06
N CYS A 94 9.23 -1.40 -7.10
CA CYS A 94 9.97 -2.64 -6.95
C CYS A 94 9.91 -3.56 -8.20
N GLU A 95 8.82 -3.52 -8.95
CA GLU A 95 8.69 -4.25 -10.21
C GLU A 95 9.40 -3.52 -11.36
N GLU A 96 9.49 -2.19 -11.32
CA GLU A 96 10.20 -1.40 -12.32
C GLU A 96 11.70 -1.70 -12.34
N GLU A 97 12.30 -1.86 -11.16
CA GLU A 97 13.72 -2.18 -10.97
C GLU A 97 14.01 -3.69 -10.87
N CYS A 98 12.99 -4.54 -11.05
CA CYS A 98 13.16 -5.99 -10.95
C CYS A 98 14.15 -6.52 -12.00
N HIS A 99 15.21 -7.20 -11.54
CA HIS A 99 16.22 -7.81 -12.42
C HIS A 99 15.65 -8.80 -13.44
N ARG A 100 14.53 -9.46 -13.10
CA ARG A 100 13.87 -10.42 -14.00
C ARG A 100 13.44 -9.80 -15.33
N LYS A 101 13.15 -8.49 -15.36
CA LYS A 101 12.85 -7.72 -16.60
C LYS A 101 13.95 -7.80 -17.67
N LYS A 102 15.19 -8.12 -17.29
CA LYS A 102 16.29 -8.30 -18.25
C LYS A 102 16.18 -9.61 -19.04
N PHE A 103 15.34 -10.54 -18.58
CA PHE A 103 15.15 -11.86 -19.18
C PHE A 103 13.75 -11.98 -19.80
N ASP A 104 12.70 -11.64 -19.04
CA ASP A 104 11.30 -11.66 -19.50
C ASP A 104 10.46 -10.55 -18.82
N GLU A 105 9.56 -10.90 -17.89
CA GLU A 105 8.64 -9.99 -17.21
C GLU A 105 9.02 -9.81 -15.74
N PRO A 106 8.74 -8.66 -15.11
CA PRO A 106 9.01 -8.52 -13.68
C PRO A 106 8.20 -9.53 -12.88
N VAL A 107 8.73 -9.92 -11.72
CA VAL A 107 7.93 -10.66 -10.74
C VAL A 107 6.75 -9.77 -10.33
N SER A 108 5.53 -10.32 -10.30
CA SER A 108 4.31 -9.62 -9.88
C SER A 108 4.27 -9.42 -8.36
N ILE A 109 5.24 -8.67 -7.84
CA ILE A 109 5.46 -8.42 -6.40
C ILE A 109 4.20 -7.82 -5.76
N ASN A 110 3.50 -6.90 -6.45
CA ASN A 110 2.31 -6.26 -5.91
C ASN A 110 1.13 -7.23 -5.76
N ASP A 111 0.92 -8.09 -6.76
CA ASP A 111 -0.10 -9.14 -6.71
C ASP A 111 0.23 -10.20 -5.66
N LEU A 112 1.51 -10.51 -5.45
CA LEU A 112 1.96 -11.44 -4.41
C LEU A 112 1.82 -10.84 -3.01
N GLU A 113 2.13 -9.56 -2.80
CA GLU A 113 1.87 -8.83 -1.54
C GLU A 113 0.36 -8.84 -1.22
N ARG A 114 -0.47 -8.55 -2.23
CA ARG A 114 -1.92 -8.62 -2.11
C ARG A 114 -2.41 -10.02 -1.77
N PHE A 115 -1.95 -11.02 -2.52
CA PHE A 115 -2.33 -12.42 -2.32
C PHE A 115 -1.98 -12.86 -0.91
N THR A 116 -0.77 -12.57 -0.45
CA THR A 116 -0.29 -12.91 0.90
C THR A 116 -1.19 -12.34 1.97
N PHE A 117 -1.56 -11.06 1.86
CA PHE A 117 -2.52 -10.45 2.78
C PHE A 117 -3.91 -11.08 2.69
N ASP A 118 -4.38 -11.39 1.48
CA ASP A 118 -5.72 -11.93 1.24
C ASP A 118 -5.88 -13.36 1.80
N VAL A 119 -4.86 -14.21 1.69
CA VAL A 119 -4.89 -15.57 2.25
C VAL A 119 -4.67 -15.62 3.76
N THR A 120 -4.18 -14.54 4.36
CA THR A 120 -3.94 -14.41 5.81
C THR A 120 -4.96 -13.48 6.48
N LEU A 121 -6.10 -13.23 5.84
CA LEU A 121 -7.13 -12.30 6.32
C LEU A 121 -7.75 -12.65 7.69
N ASP A 122 -7.67 -13.91 8.10
CA ASP A 122 -8.13 -14.45 9.38
C ASP A 122 -7.02 -14.51 10.44
N TYR A 123 -5.79 -14.20 10.05
CA TYR A 123 -4.62 -14.17 10.92
C TYR A 123 -4.31 -12.75 11.38
N ASP A 124 -4.17 -12.57 12.68
CA ASP A 124 -3.75 -11.30 13.29
C ASP A 124 -2.47 -11.58 14.10
N PRO A 125 -1.28 -11.21 13.60
CA PRO A 125 -0.02 -11.49 14.29
C PRO A 125 0.06 -10.70 15.59
N GLU A 126 0.47 -11.37 16.66
CA GLU A 126 0.68 -10.74 17.96
C GLU A 126 2.05 -10.05 17.99
N PHE A 127 2.06 -8.72 17.87
CA PHE A 127 3.27 -7.94 18.09
C PHE A 127 3.34 -7.44 19.52
N SER A 128 4.44 -7.77 20.21
CA SER A 128 4.80 -7.15 21.48
C SER A 128 5.73 -5.97 21.26
N SER A 129 5.49 -4.86 21.96
CA SER A 129 6.44 -3.75 22.01
C SER A 129 7.78 -4.19 22.62
N PHE A 130 8.89 -3.67 22.11
CA PHE A 130 10.19 -3.80 22.74
C PHE A 130 10.19 -3.08 24.11
N PRO A 131 10.85 -3.65 25.14
CA PRO A 131 11.00 -2.97 26.43
C PRO A 131 11.74 -1.64 26.27
N CYS A 132 11.04 -0.53 26.54
CA CYS A 132 11.60 0.81 26.48
C CYS A 132 11.76 1.39 27.89
N ARG A 133 13.02 1.62 28.31
CA ARG A 133 13.32 2.24 29.61
C ARG A 133 12.82 3.68 29.70
N ASP A 134 12.81 4.38 28.57
CA ASP A 134 12.44 5.78 28.45
C ASP A 134 11.14 5.96 27.67
N ALA A 135 10.15 5.11 27.95
CA ALA A 135 8.83 5.18 27.30
C ALA A 135 8.23 6.59 27.45
N ARG A 136 7.80 7.15 26.32
CA ARG A 136 7.27 8.53 26.21
C ARG A 136 5.80 8.49 25.80
N ARG A 137 5.05 9.54 26.15
CA ARG A 137 3.70 9.78 25.65
C ARG A 137 3.77 10.67 24.44
N ILE A 138 3.31 10.16 23.29
CA ILE A 138 3.41 10.84 22.01
C ILE A 138 2.00 11.06 21.46
N ALA A 139 1.69 12.29 21.09
CA ALA A 139 0.46 12.61 20.39
C ALA A 139 0.70 12.70 18.88
N ILE A 140 -0.19 12.10 18.11
CA ILE A 140 -0.15 12.13 16.65
C ILE A 140 -1.39 12.84 16.14
N ILE A 141 -1.20 13.89 15.35
CA ILE A 141 -2.28 14.67 14.73
C ILE A 141 -2.51 14.13 13.32
N GLY A 142 -3.71 13.59 13.07
CA GLY A 142 -4.13 12.96 11.82
C GLY A 142 -3.95 11.44 11.84
N ALA A 143 -5.04 10.70 11.57
CA ALA A 143 -5.04 9.25 11.45
C ALA A 143 -5.07 8.80 9.98
N GLY A 144 -4.27 9.47 9.13
CA GLY A 144 -3.98 9.01 7.77
C GLY A 144 -2.94 7.89 7.75
N PRO A 145 -2.50 7.43 6.55
CA PRO A 145 -1.46 6.40 6.43
C PRO A 145 -0.18 6.75 7.19
N CYS A 146 0.24 8.03 7.11
CA CYS A 146 1.43 8.52 7.80
C CYS A 146 1.30 8.46 9.33
N GLY A 147 0.20 8.98 9.90
CA GLY A 147 0.00 8.97 11.34
C GLY A 147 -0.21 7.56 11.92
N LEU A 148 -0.94 6.70 11.21
CA LEU A 148 -1.12 5.31 11.60
C LEU A 148 0.18 4.48 11.51
N SER A 149 1.00 4.71 10.48
CA SER A 149 2.33 4.09 10.37
C SER A 149 3.25 4.56 11.50
N CYS A 150 3.27 5.86 11.77
CA CYS A 150 4.01 6.42 12.91
C CYS A 150 3.55 5.80 14.24
N ALA A 151 2.24 5.63 14.44
CA ALA A 151 1.70 5.00 15.64
C ALA A 151 2.15 3.54 15.78
N TYR A 152 2.12 2.78 14.69
CA TYR A 152 2.57 1.40 14.64
C TYR A 152 4.02 1.25 15.10
N PHE A 153 4.95 2.00 14.49
CA PHE A 153 6.36 1.91 14.83
C PHE A 153 6.70 2.48 16.21
N LEU A 154 6.06 3.58 16.62
CA LEU A 154 6.25 4.11 17.98
C LEU A 154 5.78 3.13 19.05
N PHE A 155 4.69 2.40 18.79
CA PHE A 155 4.25 1.33 19.67
C PHE A 155 5.28 0.21 19.74
N LEU A 156 5.79 -0.27 18.59
CA LEU A 156 6.81 -1.32 18.56
C LEU A 156 8.05 -0.91 19.36
N LEU A 157 8.44 0.37 19.30
CA LEU A 157 9.53 0.95 20.09
C LEU A 157 9.21 1.16 21.59
N GLY A 158 8.01 0.79 22.04
CA GLY A 158 7.61 0.83 23.46
C GLY A 158 7.08 2.17 23.95
N HIS A 159 6.70 3.09 23.05
CA HIS A 159 6.09 4.37 23.42
C HIS A 159 4.56 4.27 23.54
N ARG A 160 3.96 5.18 24.32
CA ARG A 160 2.51 5.31 24.45
C ARG A 160 2.00 6.33 23.46
N VAL A 161 1.09 5.92 22.58
CA VAL A 161 0.64 6.74 21.44
C VAL A 161 -0.84 7.06 21.57
N THR A 162 -1.19 8.34 21.38
CA THR A 162 -2.57 8.80 21.20
C THR A 162 -2.72 9.48 19.84
N LEU A 163 -3.60 8.96 18.99
CA LEU A 163 -3.99 9.54 17.70
C LEU A 163 -5.18 10.48 17.86
N PHE A 164 -5.11 11.65 17.21
CA PHE A 164 -6.19 12.62 17.11
C PHE A 164 -6.61 12.78 15.66
N GLU A 165 -7.85 12.45 15.33
CA GLU A 165 -8.41 12.55 13.98
C GLU A 165 -9.63 13.46 13.96
N ALA A 166 -9.68 14.35 12.97
CA ALA A 166 -10.80 15.27 12.77
C ALA A 166 -12.06 14.57 12.24
N GLU A 167 -11.89 13.51 11.45
CA GLU A 167 -12.96 12.70 10.89
C GLU A 167 -13.56 11.70 11.89
N GLU A 168 -14.72 11.14 11.55
CA GLU A 168 -15.43 10.13 12.34
C GLU A 168 -14.70 8.78 12.38
N GLU A 169 -13.94 8.45 11.32
CA GLU A 169 -13.17 7.22 11.21
C GLU A 169 -11.74 7.48 10.72
N PRO A 170 -10.74 6.73 11.25
CA PRO A 170 -9.35 6.79 10.81
C PRO A 170 -9.13 6.16 9.43
N GLY A 171 -8.06 6.58 8.75
CA GLY A 171 -7.63 6.10 7.44
C GLY A 171 -7.30 7.22 6.46
N GLY A 172 -7.69 8.47 6.75
CA GLY A 172 -7.38 9.64 5.92
C GLY A 172 -7.73 9.43 4.45
N ILE A 173 -6.79 9.70 3.55
CA ILE A 173 -7.01 9.56 2.10
C ILE A 173 -7.33 8.12 1.67
N LEU A 174 -6.85 7.10 2.41
CA LEU A 174 -7.14 5.70 2.10
C LEU A 174 -8.64 5.40 2.23
N ARG A 175 -9.28 5.97 3.25
CA ARG A 175 -10.73 5.80 3.49
C ARG A 175 -11.57 6.74 2.66
N TRP A 176 -11.19 8.03 2.67
CA TRP A 176 -12.06 9.10 2.19
C TRP A 176 -11.77 9.47 0.74
N GLY A 177 -10.56 9.23 0.23
CA GLY A 177 -10.15 9.59 -1.13
C GLY A 177 -10.20 8.43 -2.11
N ILE A 178 -9.63 7.27 -1.75
CA ILE A 178 -9.52 6.13 -2.66
C ILE A 178 -10.89 5.44 -2.80
N PRO A 179 -11.41 5.23 -4.02
CA PRO A 179 -12.66 4.53 -4.21
C PRO A 179 -12.61 3.06 -3.80
N GLU A 180 -13.76 2.55 -3.35
CA GLU A 180 -13.92 1.17 -2.87
C GLU A 180 -13.57 0.09 -3.91
N TYR A 181 -13.69 0.40 -5.21
CA TYR A 181 -13.29 -0.52 -6.28
C TYR A 181 -11.77 -0.66 -6.45
N ARG A 182 -10.97 0.24 -5.85
CA ARG A 182 -9.50 0.13 -5.78
C ARG A 182 -9.05 -0.41 -4.43
N LEU A 183 -9.60 0.16 -3.36
CA LEU A 183 -9.28 -0.22 -1.99
C LEU A 183 -10.58 -0.57 -1.25
N PRO A 184 -10.89 -1.88 -1.09
CA PRO A 184 -12.04 -2.31 -0.30
C PRO A 184 -11.95 -1.78 1.14
N LYS A 185 -13.05 -1.26 1.66
CA LYS A 185 -13.07 -0.61 2.99
C LYS A 185 -12.82 -1.60 4.12
N ASP A 186 -13.22 -2.84 3.92
CA ASP A 186 -13.00 -3.99 4.78
C ASP A 186 -11.52 -4.36 4.92
N VAL A 187 -10.74 -4.29 3.83
CA VAL A 187 -9.27 -4.45 3.86
C VAL A 187 -8.65 -3.37 4.74
N LEU A 188 -8.94 -2.10 4.45
CA LEU A 188 -8.43 -0.97 5.25
C LEU A 188 -8.88 -1.07 6.71
N ARG A 189 -10.15 -1.45 6.97
CA ARG A 189 -10.68 -1.59 8.33
C ARG A 189 -9.90 -2.64 9.12
N LYS A 190 -9.52 -3.76 8.50
CA LYS A 190 -8.71 -4.80 9.17
C LYS A 190 -7.33 -4.29 9.53
N GLU A 191 -6.63 -3.65 8.59
CA GLU A 191 -5.27 -3.12 8.85
C GLU A 191 -5.28 -2.04 9.93
N VAL A 192 -6.24 -1.12 9.87
CA VAL A 192 -6.39 -0.10 10.91
C VAL A 192 -6.74 -0.74 12.26
N LYS A 193 -7.64 -1.72 12.28
CA LYS A 193 -7.99 -2.44 13.51
C LYS A 193 -6.75 -3.09 14.14
N ARG A 194 -5.92 -3.77 13.35
CA ARG A 194 -4.66 -4.38 13.80
C ARG A 194 -3.72 -3.33 14.42
N ILE A 195 -3.55 -2.17 13.78
CA ILE A 195 -2.70 -1.11 14.33
C ILE A 195 -3.25 -0.60 15.67
N LEU A 196 -4.57 -0.43 15.78
CA LEU A 196 -5.19 0.06 17.02
C LEU A 196 -5.21 -0.98 18.14
N SER A 197 -5.31 -2.29 17.82
CA SER A 197 -5.30 -3.37 18.81
C SER A 197 -3.97 -3.54 19.52
N LEU A 198 -2.89 -2.93 19.00
CA LEU A 198 -1.61 -2.83 19.70
C LEU A 198 -1.70 -2.00 20.99
N GLY A 199 -2.80 -1.29 21.25
CA GLY A 199 -2.94 -0.41 22.42
C GLY A 199 -2.68 1.06 22.12
N VAL A 200 -2.78 1.43 20.84
CA VAL A 200 -2.80 2.82 20.38
C VAL A 200 -4.15 3.43 20.74
N GLU A 201 -4.14 4.52 21.51
CA GLU A 201 -5.37 5.27 21.83
C GLU A 201 -5.80 6.10 20.61
N MET A 202 -7.09 6.09 20.29
CA MET A 202 -7.65 6.83 19.15
C MET A 202 -8.76 7.77 19.61
N LYS A 203 -8.67 9.04 19.20
CA LYS A 203 -9.68 10.08 19.43
C LYS A 203 -10.13 10.67 18.10
N THR A 204 -11.34 10.32 17.68
CA THR A 204 -11.97 10.81 16.44
C THR A 204 -12.85 12.04 16.68
N GLY A 205 -13.24 12.76 15.63
CA GLY A 205 -14.02 14.00 15.73
C GLY A 205 -13.27 15.19 16.36
N MET A 206 -11.95 15.10 16.51
CA MET A 206 -11.10 16.11 17.14
C MET A 206 -10.22 16.81 16.10
N GLU A 207 -10.67 17.97 15.62
CA GLU A 207 -9.87 18.82 14.74
C GLU A 207 -8.96 19.72 15.58
N VAL A 208 -7.70 19.32 15.71
CA VAL A 208 -6.69 20.06 16.46
C VAL A 208 -6.48 21.46 15.84
N GLY A 209 -6.47 22.49 16.69
CA GLY A 209 -6.43 23.89 16.31
C GLY A 209 -7.79 24.52 16.01
N LYS A 210 -8.88 23.72 16.01
CA LYS A 210 -10.25 24.21 15.87
C LYS A 210 -11.16 23.70 16.98
N SER A 211 -11.74 22.50 16.83
CA SER A 211 -12.62 21.91 17.85
C SER A 211 -11.86 21.40 19.07
N PHE A 212 -10.55 21.16 18.91
CA PHE A 212 -9.65 20.79 19.99
C PHE A 212 -8.46 21.75 20.05
N PRO A 213 -8.29 22.55 21.11
CA PRO A 213 -7.16 23.47 21.24
C PRO A 213 -5.80 22.78 21.17
N PHE A 214 -4.83 23.38 20.46
CA PHE A 214 -3.46 22.84 20.40
C PHE A 214 -2.77 22.81 21.78
N GLU A 215 -3.16 23.74 22.66
CA GLU A 215 -2.69 23.85 24.06
C GLU A 215 -2.96 22.58 24.87
N ASP A 216 -4.03 21.86 24.57
CA ASP A 216 -4.40 20.62 25.27
C ASP A 216 -3.45 19.46 24.93
N LEU A 217 -2.55 19.63 23.96
CA LEU A 217 -1.49 18.68 23.62
C LEU A 217 -0.18 18.90 24.41
N LYS A 218 -0.08 19.93 25.25
CA LYS A 218 1.14 20.25 26.01
C LYS A 218 1.56 19.16 27.02
N GLY A 219 0.67 18.23 27.35
CA GLY A 219 0.97 17.11 28.27
C GLY A 219 1.75 15.95 27.64
N PHE A 220 1.94 15.94 26.32
CA PHE A 220 2.71 14.92 25.60
C PHE A 220 4.19 15.29 25.54
N ASP A 221 5.07 14.29 25.57
CA ASP A 221 6.52 14.46 25.47
C ASP A 221 6.95 14.85 24.04
N ALA A 222 6.19 14.42 23.02
CA ALA A 222 6.43 14.74 21.63
C ALA A 222 5.12 14.78 20.82
N LEU A 223 5.15 15.53 19.73
CA LEU A 223 4.04 15.66 18.78
C LEU A 223 4.49 15.26 17.38
N PHE A 224 3.71 14.41 16.71
CA PHE A 224 3.87 14.13 15.28
C PHE A 224 2.68 14.72 14.52
N VAL A 225 2.95 15.61 13.57
CA VAL A 225 1.91 16.38 12.87
C VAL A 225 1.74 15.88 11.44
N SER A 226 0.64 15.18 11.18
CA SER A 226 0.35 14.54 9.88
C SER A 226 -1.07 14.82 9.35
N PRO A 227 -1.52 16.09 9.25
CA PRO A 227 -2.89 16.44 8.84
C PRO A 227 -3.20 16.13 7.36
N GLY A 228 -2.15 15.90 6.56
CA GLY A 228 -2.25 15.69 5.12
C GLY A 228 -2.60 16.95 4.32
N ALA A 229 -2.65 16.82 3.00
CA ALA A 229 -2.99 17.91 2.07
C ALA A 229 -4.50 17.92 1.76
N ARG A 230 -5.30 18.50 2.66
CA ARG A 230 -6.78 18.57 2.50
C ARG A 230 -7.27 19.63 1.50
N GLY A 231 -6.40 20.55 1.11
CA GLY A 231 -6.75 21.67 0.22
C GLY A 231 -7.01 21.22 -1.23
N SER A 232 -8.00 21.83 -1.87
CA SER A 232 -8.28 21.71 -3.29
C SER A 232 -7.84 22.98 -4.02
N ARG A 233 -7.33 22.86 -5.25
CA ARG A 233 -7.07 24.02 -6.12
C ARG A 233 -8.33 24.37 -6.93
N SER A 234 -8.62 25.66 -7.00
CA SER A 234 -9.62 26.25 -7.90
C SER A 234 -8.96 26.55 -9.26
N LEU A 235 -9.74 26.53 -10.33
CA LEU A 235 -9.27 26.87 -11.68
C LEU A 235 -9.20 28.38 -11.91
N GLY A 236 -9.92 29.18 -11.10
CA GLY A 236 -9.93 30.63 -11.20
C GLY A 236 -10.59 31.16 -12.48
N VAL A 237 -11.43 30.35 -13.12
CA VAL A 237 -12.15 30.70 -14.35
C VAL A 237 -13.56 31.20 -14.06
N LYS A 238 -14.16 31.91 -15.02
CA LYS A 238 -15.56 32.35 -14.89
C LYS A 238 -16.48 31.15 -14.71
N GLY A 239 -17.22 31.12 -13.60
CA GLY A 239 -18.18 30.05 -13.27
C GLY A 239 -17.65 28.95 -12.35
N ASP A 240 -16.41 29.07 -11.84
CA ASP A 240 -15.80 28.08 -10.93
C ASP A 240 -16.58 27.90 -9.61
N GLU A 241 -17.27 28.96 -9.16
CA GLU A 241 -18.13 28.94 -7.96
C GLU A 241 -19.55 28.41 -8.21
N SER A 242 -19.82 27.89 -9.41
CA SER A 242 -21.14 27.33 -9.73
C SER A 242 -21.42 26.10 -8.87
N LYS A 243 -22.68 25.94 -8.42
CA LYS A 243 -23.14 24.76 -7.67
C LYS A 243 -22.99 23.43 -8.42
N ARG A 244 -22.68 23.47 -9.72
CA ARG A 244 -22.42 22.31 -10.57
C ARG A 244 -20.94 21.92 -10.63
N VAL A 245 -20.05 22.76 -10.13
CA VAL A 245 -18.60 22.49 -10.05
C VAL A 245 -18.31 21.79 -8.73
N TRP A 246 -17.58 20.69 -8.81
CA TRP A 246 -17.18 19.89 -7.65
C TRP A 246 -15.67 19.77 -7.62
N LYS A 247 -15.09 19.91 -6.44
CA LYS A 247 -13.69 19.57 -6.22
C LYS A 247 -13.57 18.05 -6.16
N GLY A 248 -12.55 17.49 -6.83
CA GLY A 248 -12.40 16.04 -6.97
C GLY A 248 -12.36 15.28 -5.64
N ILE A 249 -11.58 15.78 -4.66
CA ILE A 249 -11.49 15.17 -3.33
C ILE A 249 -12.83 15.23 -2.59
N GLU A 250 -13.59 16.33 -2.70
CA GLU A 250 -14.90 16.46 -2.07
C GLU A 250 -15.93 15.51 -2.69
N PHE A 251 -15.89 15.34 -4.01
CA PHE A 251 -16.71 14.37 -4.72
C PHE A 251 -16.41 12.94 -4.26
N LEU A 252 -15.14 12.54 -4.23
CA LEU A 252 -14.71 11.21 -3.80
C LEU A 252 -15.07 10.95 -2.34
N ARG A 253 -14.84 11.93 -1.45
CA ARG A 253 -15.23 11.84 -0.04
C ARG A 253 -16.73 11.66 0.15
N LYS A 254 -17.54 12.40 -0.61
CA LYS A 254 -19.00 12.26 -0.57
C LYS A 254 -19.45 10.87 -1.04
N MET A 255 -18.81 10.34 -2.07
CA MET A 255 -19.10 9.00 -2.59
C MET A 255 -18.68 7.91 -1.59
N ASN A 256 -17.48 8.02 -1.02
CA ASN A 256 -16.94 7.05 -0.06
C ASN A 256 -17.67 7.03 1.28
N SER A 257 -18.25 8.16 1.72
CA SER A 257 -19.13 8.22 2.90
C SER A 257 -20.52 7.59 2.69
N GLY A 258 -20.78 6.95 1.54
CA GLY A 258 -22.05 6.28 1.25
C GLY A 258 -23.20 7.24 0.92
N ARG A 259 -22.93 8.54 0.79
CA ARG A 259 -23.97 9.52 0.42
C ARG A 259 -24.30 9.36 -1.06
N LYS A 260 -25.60 9.23 -1.36
CA LYS A 260 -26.08 9.14 -2.74
C LYS A 260 -25.76 10.44 -3.49
N ILE A 261 -24.96 10.35 -4.53
CA ILE A 261 -24.77 11.41 -5.51
C ILE A 261 -25.74 11.16 -6.65
N LYS A 262 -26.72 12.06 -6.83
CA LYS A 262 -27.54 12.06 -8.04
C LYS A 262 -26.67 12.62 -9.17
N ALA A 263 -26.04 11.73 -9.92
CA ALA A 263 -25.28 12.09 -11.11
C ALA A 263 -25.93 11.39 -12.32
N GLY A 264 -26.14 12.16 -13.38
CA GLY A 264 -26.70 11.72 -14.65
C GLY A 264 -26.37 12.77 -15.70
N GLY A 265 -26.27 12.37 -16.97
CA GLY A 265 -25.85 13.25 -18.05
C GLY A 265 -24.33 13.30 -18.24
N GLU A 266 -23.84 14.44 -18.71
CA GLU A 266 -22.44 14.64 -19.11
C GLU A 266 -21.62 15.28 -17.99
N VAL A 267 -20.45 14.71 -17.72
CA VAL A 267 -19.51 15.17 -16.70
C VAL A 267 -18.16 15.42 -17.35
N ILE A 268 -17.59 16.60 -17.08
CA ILE A 268 -16.23 16.96 -17.48
C ILE A 268 -15.35 16.88 -16.24
N VAL A 269 -14.29 16.07 -16.29
CA VAL A 269 -13.31 15.93 -15.20
C VAL A 269 -11.99 16.55 -15.65
N ILE A 270 -11.60 17.67 -15.04
CA ILE A 270 -10.41 18.42 -15.45
C ILE A 270 -9.20 17.89 -14.67
N GLY A 271 -8.21 17.33 -15.38
CA GLY A 271 -6.94 16.85 -14.82
C GLY A 271 -6.51 15.47 -15.29
N GLY A 272 -5.21 15.17 -15.14
CA GLY A 272 -4.59 13.91 -15.58
C GLY A 272 -4.25 12.91 -14.47
N GLY A 273 -4.15 13.34 -13.21
CA GLY A 273 -3.66 12.48 -12.12
C GLY A 273 -4.68 11.47 -11.57
N ASN A 274 -4.25 10.69 -10.56
CA ASN A 274 -5.07 9.63 -9.95
C ASN A 274 -6.45 10.10 -9.48
N THR A 275 -6.52 11.27 -8.84
CA THR A 275 -7.80 11.86 -8.42
C THR A 275 -8.75 12.08 -9.59
N ALA A 276 -8.26 12.54 -10.74
CA ALA A 276 -9.09 12.76 -11.93
C ALA A 276 -9.61 11.43 -12.47
N ILE A 277 -8.74 10.41 -12.57
CA ILE A 277 -9.14 9.07 -13.01
C ILE A 277 -10.15 8.45 -12.05
N ASP A 278 -9.96 8.60 -10.75
CA ASP A 278 -10.87 8.07 -9.74
C ASP A 278 -12.22 8.78 -9.77
N VAL A 279 -12.26 10.10 -9.91
CA VAL A 279 -13.51 10.85 -10.12
C VAL A 279 -14.20 10.39 -11.41
N ALA A 280 -13.47 10.28 -12.52
CA ALA A 280 -14.02 9.89 -13.80
C ALA A 280 -14.62 8.47 -13.79
N ARG A 281 -13.89 7.51 -13.23
CA ARG A 281 -14.35 6.12 -13.08
C ARG A 281 -15.51 5.99 -12.10
N SER A 282 -15.57 6.85 -11.09
CA SER A 282 -16.67 6.91 -10.14
C SER A 282 -17.93 7.51 -10.77
N ALA A 283 -17.79 8.63 -11.50
CA ALA A 283 -18.89 9.25 -12.23
C ALA A 283 -19.48 8.30 -13.31
N ARG A 284 -18.62 7.57 -14.03
CA ARG A 284 -19.08 6.57 -15.01
C ARG A 284 -19.88 5.43 -14.36
N ARG A 285 -19.52 5.00 -13.15
CA ARG A 285 -20.28 3.99 -12.38
C ARG A 285 -21.65 4.51 -11.90
N LEU A 286 -21.81 5.83 -11.81
CA LEU A 286 -23.10 6.47 -11.54
C LEU A 286 -23.96 6.65 -12.81
N GLY A 287 -23.49 6.19 -13.97
CA GLY A 287 -24.24 6.28 -15.24
C GLY A 287 -23.99 7.56 -16.05
N CYS A 288 -22.96 8.34 -15.71
CA CYS A 288 -22.60 9.54 -16.47
C CYS A 288 -21.79 9.21 -17.74
N SER A 289 -21.98 10.03 -18.77
CA SER A 289 -20.99 10.18 -19.86
C SER A 289 -19.86 11.06 -19.34
N VAL A 290 -18.60 10.64 -19.52
CA VAL A 290 -17.45 11.31 -18.89
C VAL A 290 -16.42 11.71 -19.93
N LEU A 291 -16.02 12.98 -19.94
CA LEU A 291 -14.91 13.53 -20.71
C LEU A 291 -13.81 13.98 -19.74
N VAL A 292 -12.56 13.61 -20.02
CA VAL A 292 -11.40 13.96 -19.18
C VAL A 292 -10.40 14.80 -19.97
N PRO A 293 -10.58 16.13 -20.06
CA PRO A 293 -9.55 16.99 -20.62
C PRO A 293 -8.35 17.07 -19.67
N THR A 294 -7.15 16.92 -20.22
CA THR A 294 -5.88 17.08 -19.50
C THR A 294 -4.89 17.86 -20.34
N VAL A 295 -4.04 18.65 -19.67
CA VAL A 295 -2.88 19.33 -20.28
C VAL A 295 -1.65 18.43 -20.28
N GLU A 296 -1.69 17.32 -19.54
CA GLU A 296 -0.59 16.38 -19.47
C GLU A 296 -0.60 15.45 -20.69
N PRO A 297 0.59 15.11 -21.23
CA PRO A 297 0.69 14.11 -22.28
C PRO A 297 0.23 12.74 -21.75
N LYS A 298 -0.26 11.89 -22.66
CA LYS A 298 -0.91 10.62 -22.31
C LYS A 298 0.02 9.69 -21.51
N GLU A 299 1.32 9.78 -21.75
CA GLU A 299 2.38 9.00 -21.11
C GLU A 299 2.58 9.36 -19.63
N ARG A 300 2.18 10.58 -19.22
CA ARG A 300 2.26 11.03 -17.81
C ARG A 300 0.97 10.82 -17.04
N CYS A 301 -0.12 10.49 -17.73
CA CYS A 301 -1.36 10.11 -17.07
C CYS A 301 -1.17 8.72 -16.43
N PRO A 302 -1.72 8.45 -15.23
CA PRO A 302 -1.70 7.12 -14.62
C PRO A 302 -2.20 6.10 -15.64
N PRO A 303 -1.59 4.91 -15.71
CA PRO A 303 -1.98 3.91 -16.69
C PRO A 303 -3.49 3.65 -16.54
N PHE A 304 -4.24 3.96 -17.60
CA PHE A 304 -5.58 3.41 -17.71
C PHE A 304 -5.40 1.90 -17.75
N PRO A 305 -6.02 1.11 -16.86
CA PRO A 305 -6.04 -0.33 -17.06
C PRO A 305 -6.59 -0.55 -18.46
N LYS A 306 -5.76 -1.14 -19.34
CA LYS A 306 -6.20 -1.55 -20.68
C LYS A 306 -7.45 -2.39 -20.45
N ARG A 307 -8.53 -2.08 -21.16
CA ARG A 307 -9.77 -2.86 -21.11
C ARG A 307 -9.39 -4.34 -21.32
N SER A 308 -9.49 -5.15 -20.28
CA SER A 308 -9.78 -6.57 -20.38
C SER A 308 -11.29 -6.77 -20.34
#